data_AF-A0AAW1H8I6-F1
#
_entry.id   AF-A0AAW1H8I6-F1
#
_cell.length_a   1.000
_cell.length_b   1.000
_cell.length_c   1.000
_cell.angle_alpha   90.00
_cell.angle_beta   90.00
_cell.angle_gamma   90.00
#
_symmetry.space_group_name_H-M   'P 1'
#
loop_
_entity.id
_entity.type
_entity.pdbx_description
1 polymer ?
#
loop_
_entity_poly.entity_id
_entity_poly.type
_entity_poly.pdbx_seq_one_letter_code
_entity_poly.pdbx_strand_id
1 'polypeptide(L)'
;MASACAVKQVQNGAQLTLFNQTLATLSFVKSIEWSGKVSSPGYPASIAPGAQERVSHTRGSNFGSEAAVVYSGTNAAMNPCAWILGWYAPADSTDGNKVYVFCGPKDLVDSMTDDQIRMS
;
A
#
# COMPACT_ATOMS: atom_id res chain seq x y z
N MET A 1 21.97 37.62 7.32
CA MET A 1 20.75 36.80 7.36
C MET A 1 20.68 35.99 6.08
N ALA A 2 20.94 34.69 6.13
CA ALA A 2 20.77 33.80 4.97
C ALA A 2 19.36 33.21 5.04
N SER A 3 18.52 33.55 4.07
CA SER A 3 17.18 32.98 3.92
C SER A 3 17.34 31.56 3.38
N ALA A 4 16.90 30.57 4.14
CA ALA A 4 16.84 29.20 3.67
C ALA A 4 15.78 29.10 2.56
N CYS A 5 16.18 28.68 1.36
CA CYS A 5 15.27 28.07 0.40
C CYS A 5 14.72 26.79 1.04
N ALA A 6 13.70 26.92 1.90
CA ALA A 6 12.86 25.82 2.28
C ALA A 6 11.98 25.50 1.06
N VAL A 7 12.56 24.80 0.08
CA VAL A 7 11.74 24.02 -0.85
C VAL A 7 11.02 23.02 0.04
N LYS A 8 9.74 23.28 0.33
CA LYS A 8 8.84 22.30 0.94
C LYS A 8 8.93 21.10 0.01
N GLN A 9 9.72 20.08 0.39
CA GLN A 9 9.79 18.84 -0.35
C GLN A 9 8.37 18.30 -0.34
N VAL A 10 7.67 18.40 -1.47
CA VAL A 10 6.31 17.90 -1.61
C VAL A 10 6.45 16.37 -1.59
N GLN A 11 6.38 15.80 -0.38
CA GLN A 11 6.46 14.37 -0.10
C GLN A 11 5.15 13.71 -0.55
N ASN A 12 5.02 13.54 -1.86
CA ASN A 12 3.81 13.01 -2.49
C ASN A 12 4.00 11.54 -2.91
N GLY A 13 5.01 10.90 -2.33
CA GLY A 13 5.28 9.46 -2.42
C GLY A 13 4.98 8.81 -1.07
N ALA A 14 4.78 7.51 -1.08
CA ALA A 14 4.55 6.74 0.15
C ALA A 14 5.75 5.87 0.49
N GLN A 15 6.06 5.80 1.78
CA GLN A 15 6.98 4.81 2.33
C GLN A 15 6.18 3.85 3.21
N LEU A 16 6.17 2.58 2.82
CA LEU A 16 5.40 1.55 3.48
C LEU A 16 6.33 0.64 4.28
N THR A 17 5.92 0.33 5.49
CA THR A 17 6.52 -0.75 6.29
C THR A 17 5.43 -1.79 6.53
N LEU A 18 5.62 -2.98 5.97
CA LEU A 18 4.69 -4.10 6.10
C LEU A 18 5.21 -5.03 7.19
N PHE A 19 4.43 -5.20 8.26
CA PHE A 19 4.81 -6.10 9.35
C PHE A 19 3.82 -7.25 9.44
N ASN A 20 4.28 -8.47 9.19
CA ASN A 20 3.42 -9.65 9.27
C ASN A 20 3.38 -10.19 10.72
N GLN A 21 2.34 -9.83 11.46
CA GLN A 21 2.07 -10.39 12.79
C GLN A 21 1.09 -11.57 12.77
N THR A 22 0.74 -12.07 11.58
CA THR A 22 -0.06 -13.30 11.48
C THR A 22 0.80 -14.52 11.80
N LEU A 23 0.14 -15.67 12.00
CA LEU A 23 0.82 -16.93 12.24
C LEU A 23 1.28 -17.63 10.94
N ALA A 24 0.93 -17.07 9.78
CA ALA A 24 1.18 -17.66 8.47
C ALA A 24 1.99 -16.73 7.57
N THR A 25 2.64 -17.30 6.55
CA THR A 25 3.27 -16.49 5.51
C THR A 25 2.20 -15.77 4.70
N LEU A 26 2.40 -14.47 4.50
CA LEU A 26 1.60 -13.69 3.56
C LEU A 26 2.23 -13.80 2.17
N SER A 27 1.41 -14.06 1.15
CA SER A 27 1.81 -14.15 -0.25
C SER A 27 1.21 -12.99 -1.04
N PHE A 28 2.04 -12.32 -1.85
CA PHE A 28 1.59 -11.26 -2.73
C PHE A 28 0.55 -11.79 -3.72
N VAL A 29 -0.52 -11.04 -3.91
CA VAL A 29 -1.60 -11.38 -4.86
C VAL A 29 -1.58 -10.45 -6.05
N LYS A 30 -1.78 -9.15 -5.80
CA LYS A 30 -1.78 -8.10 -6.82
C LYS A 30 -1.45 -6.75 -6.21
N SER A 31 -1.11 -5.80 -7.07
CA SER A 31 -1.02 -4.38 -6.75
C SER A 31 -1.79 -3.58 -7.80
N ILE A 32 -2.36 -2.45 -7.38
CA ILE A 32 -3.09 -1.52 -8.23
C ILE A 32 -2.42 -0.16 -8.07
N GLU A 33 -2.11 0.48 -9.18
CA GLU A 33 -1.30 1.70 -9.24
C GLU A 33 -2.13 2.78 -9.96
N TRP A 34 -2.93 3.55 -9.23
CA TRP A 34 -3.79 4.58 -9.82
C TRP A 34 -3.02 5.86 -10.16
N SER A 35 -2.05 6.23 -9.33
CA SER A 35 -1.11 7.31 -9.62
C SER A 35 0.25 7.03 -9.01
N GLY A 36 1.30 7.18 -9.81
CA GLY A 36 2.67 6.92 -9.41
C GLY A 36 3.09 5.49 -9.71
N LYS A 37 4.15 5.03 -9.06
CA LYS A 37 4.66 3.66 -9.23
C LYS A 37 5.46 3.18 -8.04
N VAL A 38 5.36 1.88 -7.75
CA VAL A 38 6.29 1.20 -6.85
C VAL A 38 7.73 1.28 -7.37
N SER A 39 8.69 1.43 -6.45
CA SER A 39 10.12 1.44 -6.74
C SER A 39 10.69 0.02 -6.71
N SER A 40 11.78 -0.21 -7.44
CA SER A 40 12.52 -1.49 -7.36
C SER A 40 13.04 -1.72 -5.92
N PRO A 41 12.92 -2.95 -5.36
CA PRO A 41 12.59 -4.22 -6.04
C PRO A 41 11.08 -4.48 -6.26
N GLY A 42 10.18 -3.64 -5.75
CA GLY A 42 8.74 -3.83 -5.82
C GLY A 42 8.17 -4.40 -4.52
N TYR A 43 6.97 -4.98 -4.61
CA TYR A 43 6.36 -5.67 -3.48
C TYR A 43 7.02 -7.04 -3.26
N PRO A 44 7.36 -7.41 -2.02
CA PRO A 44 7.92 -8.73 -1.73
C PRO A 44 6.89 -9.80 -2.07
N ALA A 45 7.34 -10.86 -2.75
CA ALA A 45 6.48 -11.97 -3.16
C ALA A 45 5.87 -12.70 -1.96
N SER A 46 6.56 -12.69 -0.81
CA SER A 46 6.05 -13.21 0.45
C SER A 46 6.63 -12.48 1.64
N ILE A 47 5.93 -12.55 2.78
CA ILE A 47 6.34 -11.97 4.07
C ILE A 47 6.13 -13.04 5.13
N ALA A 48 7.22 -13.55 5.72
CA ALA A 48 7.15 -14.60 6.74
C ALA A 48 6.53 -14.09 8.06
N PRO A 49 5.98 -14.96 8.92
CA PRO A 49 5.53 -14.59 10.26
C PRO A 49 6.62 -13.88 11.05
N GLY A 50 6.30 -12.72 11.64
CA GLY A 50 7.24 -11.88 12.39
C GLY A 50 8.25 -11.12 11.52
N ALA A 51 8.22 -11.26 10.19
CA ALA A 51 9.08 -10.49 9.30
C ALA A 51 8.51 -9.10 9.00
N GLN A 52 9.41 -8.18 8.64
CA GLN A 52 9.10 -6.82 8.26
C GLN A 52 9.73 -6.50 6.91
N GLU A 53 8.94 -5.92 6.01
CA GLU A 53 9.38 -5.50 4.69
C GLU A 53 9.14 -4.01 4.48
N ARG A 54 9.92 -3.40 3.58
CA ARG A 54 9.81 -1.98 3.22
C ARG A 54 9.61 -1.82 1.74
N VAL A 55 8.63 -0.99 1.38
CA VAL A 55 8.30 -0.69 -0.02
C VAL A 55 8.20 0.81 -0.19
N SER A 56 8.83 1.33 -1.25
CA SER A 56 8.74 2.73 -1.62
C SER A 56 7.84 2.89 -2.83
N HIS A 57 6.92 3.84 -2.76
CA HIS A 57 6.05 4.23 -3.86
C HIS A 57 6.30 5.68 -4.25
N THR A 58 6.64 5.90 -5.51
CA THR A 58 6.98 7.22 -6.05
C THR A 58 5.77 7.90 -6.63
N ARG A 59 5.71 9.23 -6.47
CA ARG A 59 4.61 10.04 -6.99
C ARG A 59 4.47 9.96 -8.51
N GLY A 60 3.24 10.02 -8.99
CA GLY A 60 2.90 10.44 -10.34
C GLY A 60 3.10 11.94 -10.50
N SER A 61 3.33 12.40 -11.73
CA SER A 61 3.69 13.81 -12.00
C SER A 61 2.60 14.80 -11.55
N ASN A 62 1.33 14.40 -11.64
CA ASN A 62 0.20 15.32 -11.49
C ASN A 62 -0.72 14.99 -10.30
N PHE A 63 -0.74 13.75 -9.81
CA PHE A 63 -1.76 13.29 -8.85
C PHE A 63 -1.19 12.72 -7.55
N GLY A 64 0.14 12.74 -7.37
CA GLY A 64 0.77 12.21 -6.16
C GLY A 64 0.88 10.68 -6.19
N SER A 65 0.82 10.03 -5.05
CA SER A 65 0.96 8.58 -4.89
C SER A 65 -0.38 7.98 -4.46
N GLU A 66 -0.95 7.15 -5.30
CA GLU A 66 -2.21 6.46 -5.03
C GLU A 66 -2.09 5.03 -5.55
N ALA A 67 -2.15 4.08 -4.62
CA ALA A 67 -2.01 2.66 -4.95
C ALA A 67 -2.59 1.78 -3.84
N ALA A 68 -2.75 0.50 -4.14
CA ALA A 68 -3.08 -0.52 -3.19
C ALA A 68 -2.27 -1.80 -3.45
N VAL A 69 -1.98 -2.53 -2.38
CA VAL A 69 -1.38 -3.86 -2.45
C VAL A 69 -2.26 -4.87 -1.74
N VAL A 70 -2.36 -6.06 -2.32
CA VAL A 70 -3.13 -7.18 -1.79
C VAL A 70 -2.18 -8.33 -1.45
N TYR A 71 -2.25 -8.78 -0.20
CA TYR A 71 -1.62 -9.99 0.29
C TYR A 71 -2.68 -11.01 0.69
N SER A 72 -2.35 -12.29 0.64
CA SER A 72 -3.22 -13.36 1.13
C SER A 72 -2.44 -14.37 1.96
N GLY A 73 -3.16 -15.15 2.75
CA GLY A 73 -2.59 -16.11 3.69
C GLY A 73 -3.70 -16.83 4.43
N THR A 74 -3.35 -17.47 5.54
CA THR A 74 -4.32 -18.13 6.41
C THR A 74 -4.38 -17.42 7.77
N ASN A 75 -5.57 -17.35 8.34
CA ASN A 75 -5.74 -16.87 9.71
C ASN A 75 -5.45 -18.00 10.73
N ALA A 76 -5.56 -17.69 12.02
CA ALA A 76 -5.32 -18.66 13.11
C ALA A 76 -6.27 -19.88 13.07
N ALA A 77 -7.45 -19.75 12.45
CA ALA A 77 -8.39 -20.84 12.23
C ALA A 77 -8.13 -21.61 10.92
N MET A 78 -6.98 -21.36 10.27
CA MET A 78 -6.60 -21.93 8.97
C MET A 78 -7.52 -21.56 7.79
N ASN A 79 -8.39 -20.56 7.96
CA ASN A 79 -9.24 -20.09 6.88
C ASN A 79 -8.45 -19.14 5.96
N PRO A 80 -8.56 -19.27 4.62
CA PRO A 80 -7.98 -18.33 3.68
C PRO A 80 -8.49 -16.89 3.91
N CYS A 81 -7.58 -15.95 4.05
CA CYS A 81 -7.86 -14.53 4.22
C CYS A 81 -6.99 -13.71 3.27
N ALA A 82 -7.44 -12.48 3.00
CA ALA A 82 -6.68 -11.50 2.26
C ALA A 82 -6.72 -10.13 2.95
N TRP A 83 -5.65 -9.37 2.74
CA TRP A 83 -5.41 -8.05 3.29
C TRP A 83 -5.16 -7.09 2.15
N ILE A 84 -5.85 -5.96 2.18
CA ILE A 84 -5.66 -4.85 1.26
C ILE A 84 -5.06 -3.72 2.09
N LEU A 85 -3.97 -3.14 1.59
CA LEU A 85 -3.43 -1.87 2.07
C LEU A 85 -3.47 -0.87 0.91
N GLY A 86 -4.34 0.14 1.00
CA GLY A 86 -4.46 1.23 0.05
C GLY A 86 -4.01 2.55 0.66
N TRP A 87 -3.51 3.45 -0.17
CA TRP A 87 -3.11 4.80 0.26
C TRP A 87 -3.35 5.83 -0.82
N TYR A 88 -3.45 7.08 -0.37
CA TYR A 88 -3.52 8.28 -1.18
C TYR A 88 -2.65 9.36 -0.54
N ALA A 89 -1.64 9.83 -1.25
CA ALA A 89 -0.77 10.94 -0.88
C ALA A 89 -0.81 11.96 -2.04
N PRO A 90 -1.71 12.97 -1.97
CA PRO A 90 -1.97 13.89 -3.07
C PRO A 90 -0.75 14.70 -3.49
N ALA A 91 -0.80 15.23 -4.72
CA ALA A 91 0.24 16.13 -5.22
C ALA A 91 0.21 17.51 -4.54
N ASP A 92 -0.98 17.96 -4.20
CA ASP A 92 -1.24 19.21 -3.49
C ASP A 92 -1.52 18.95 -2.00
N SER A 93 -1.56 20.02 -1.22
CA SER A 93 -1.84 19.96 0.21
C SER A 93 -3.30 20.25 0.55
N THR A 94 -4.20 20.30 -0.45
CA THR A 94 -5.62 20.59 -0.22
C THR A 94 -6.34 19.35 0.29
N ASP A 95 -5.97 18.19 -0.23
CA ASP A 95 -6.40 16.92 0.33
C ASP A 95 -5.37 16.38 1.32
N GLY A 96 -5.83 15.76 2.41
CA GLY A 96 -4.97 15.08 3.36
C GLY A 96 -4.51 13.72 2.84
N ASN A 97 -3.39 13.23 3.36
CA ASN A 97 -2.97 11.84 3.13
C ASN A 97 -4.01 10.88 3.73
N LYS A 98 -4.40 9.84 2.99
CA LYS A 98 -5.32 8.79 3.42
C LYS A 98 -4.64 7.42 3.37
N VAL A 99 -5.03 6.54 4.28
CA VAL A 99 -4.63 5.13 4.32
C VAL A 99 -5.87 4.30 4.60
N TYR A 100 -5.98 3.15 3.94
CA TYR A 100 -7.05 2.18 4.17
C TYR A 100 -6.52 0.78 4.26
N VAL A 101 -7.12 0.04 5.17
CA VAL A 101 -6.82 -1.35 5.41
C VAL A 101 -8.13 -2.12 5.39
N PHE A 102 -8.15 -3.19 4.62
CA PHE A 102 -9.23 -4.18 4.65
C PHE A 102 -8.66 -5.55 4.94
N CYS A 103 -9.39 -6.34 5.71
CA CYS A 103 -9.09 -7.75 5.97
C CYS A 103 -10.39 -8.54 5.83
N GLY A 104 -10.37 -9.63 5.06
CA GLY A 104 -11.56 -10.44 4.88
C GLY A 104 -11.27 -11.80 4.23
N PRO A 105 -12.35 -12.57 3.97
CA PRO A 105 -12.25 -13.82 3.21
C PRO A 105 -11.55 -13.60 1.87
N LYS A 106 -10.68 -14.54 1.48
CA LYS A 106 -9.89 -14.41 0.25
C LYS A 106 -10.79 -14.34 -1.00
N ASP A 107 -11.82 -15.16 -1.07
CA ASP A 107 -12.79 -15.20 -2.16
C ASP A 107 -13.53 -13.87 -2.36
N LEU A 108 -13.91 -13.22 -1.25
CA LEU A 108 -14.49 -11.88 -1.31
C LEU A 108 -13.52 -10.88 -1.94
N VAL A 109 -12.26 -10.85 -1.49
CA VAL A 109 -11.25 -9.94 -2.03
C VAL A 109 -10.93 -10.24 -3.50
N ASP A 110 -10.86 -11.52 -3.87
CA ASP A 110 -10.63 -11.94 -5.26
C ASP A 110 -11.78 -11.49 -6.19
N SER A 111 -13.00 -11.32 -5.66
CA SER A 111 -14.16 -10.83 -6.42
C SER A 111 -14.25 -9.30 -6.54
N MET A 112 -13.43 -8.55 -5.78
CA MET A 112 -13.46 -7.09 -5.81
C MET A 112 -12.80 -6.53 -7.07
N THR A 113 -13.48 -5.59 -7.72
CA THR A 113 -12.90 -4.78 -8.80
C THR A 113 -11.89 -3.79 -8.25
N ASP A 114 -11.02 -3.28 -9.11
CA ASP A 114 -10.03 -2.28 -8.70
C ASP A 114 -10.72 -1.00 -8.19
N ASP A 115 -11.87 -0.61 -8.74
CA ASP A 115 -12.66 0.52 -8.23
C ASP A 115 -13.31 0.24 -6.87
N GLN A 116 -13.68 -1.01 -6.57
CA GLN A 116 -14.16 -1.39 -5.23
C GLN A 116 -13.03 -1.39 -4.19
N ILE A 117 -11.79 -1.61 -4.63
CA ILE A 117 -10.59 -1.53 -3.80
C ILE A 117 -10.16 -0.07 -3.63
N ARG A 118 -10.37 0.77 -4.64
CA ARG A 118 -10.09 2.20 -4.62
C ARG A 118 -11.06 2.89 -3.65
N MET A 119 -10.51 3.54 -2.64
CA MET A 119 -11.30 4.43 -1.80
C MET A 119 -11.74 5.65 -2.61
N SER A 120 -12.98 6.09 -2.43
CA SER A 120 -13.46 7.40 -2.89
C SER A 120 -12.92 8.55 -2.03
#